data_AF-Q1ZVW2-F1
#
_entry.id   AF-Q1ZVW2-F1
#
_cell.length_a   1.000
_cell.length_b   1.000
_cell.length_c   1.000
_cell.angle_alpha   90.00
_cell.angle_beta   90.00
_cell.angle_gamma   90.00
#
_symmetry.space_group_name_H-M   'P 1'
#
loop_
_entity.id
_entity.type
_entity.pdbx_description
1 polymer ?
#
loop_
_entity_poly.entity_id
_entity_poly.type
_entity_poly.pdbx_seq_one_letter_code
_entity_poly.pdbx_strand_id
1 'polypeptide(L)'
;MGFRSLGNFPAYIAMFYLGIQAYKYQWLDKLTVKHASVGICMWLFALITMFYLHAINSEYASSSYVLFRGFTAIGMSMCVLYVFKTFFNKNNDWTKWLSRTAFAAYVFQDIALYSVAKIYQPLMTQTPLINFFVVGIPSVIIAFALAGVICKTPKFKNIF
;
A
#
# COMPACT_ATOMS: atom_id res chain seq x y z
N MET A 1 12.08 -12.40 1.60
CA MET A 1 11.29 -11.80 2.71
C MET A 1 10.53 -12.84 3.56
N GLY A 2 10.88 -14.14 3.54
CA GLY A 2 10.01 -15.20 4.08
C GLY A 2 10.01 -15.45 5.59
N PHE A 3 11.09 -15.18 6.33
CA PHE A 3 11.20 -15.62 7.73
C PHE A 3 11.07 -14.50 8.79
N ARG A 4 11.18 -13.22 8.39
CA ARG A 4 11.15 -12.07 9.33
C ARG A 4 9.73 -11.53 9.61
N SER A 5 8.71 -12.07 8.95
CA SER A 5 7.30 -11.62 9.03
C SER A 5 6.36 -12.60 9.75
N LEU A 6 6.86 -13.69 10.37
CA LEU A 6 6.01 -14.66 11.07
C LEU A 6 5.17 -14.02 12.19
N GLY A 7 5.68 -13.00 12.87
CA GLY A 7 4.93 -12.25 13.88
C GLY A 7 3.70 -11.52 13.32
N ASN A 8 3.68 -11.19 12.02
CA ASN A 8 2.55 -10.54 11.36
C ASN A 8 1.59 -11.56 10.71
N PHE A 9 1.92 -12.85 10.73
CA PHE A 9 1.12 -13.90 10.09
C PHE A 9 -0.34 -13.94 10.56
N PRO A 10 -0.66 -13.80 11.87
CA PRO A 10 -2.04 -13.72 12.33
C PRO A 10 -2.78 -12.51 11.73
N ALA A 11 -2.11 -11.37 11.59
CA ALA A 11 -2.70 -10.16 11.01
C ALA A 11 -3.01 -10.33 9.52
N TYR A 12 -2.17 -11.05 8.78
CA TYR A 12 -2.44 -11.40 7.38
C TYR A 12 -3.64 -12.33 7.24
N ILE A 13 -3.76 -13.36 8.08
CA ILE A 13 -4.92 -14.27 8.08
C ILE A 13 -6.20 -13.49 8.41
N ALA A 14 -6.17 -12.63 9.43
CA ALA A 14 -7.31 -11.80 9.80
C ALA A 14 -7.74 -10.88 8.65
N MET A 15 -6.79 -10.21 7.99
CA MET A 15 -7.08 -9.36 6.82
C MET A 15 -7.62 -10.16 5.63
N PHE A 16 -7.10 -11.36 5.40
CA PHE A 16 -7.60 -12.25 4.34
C PHE A 16 -9.05 -12.67 4.61
N TYR A 17 -9.35 -13.08 5.85
CA TYR A 17 -10.71 -13.43 6.27
C TYR A 17 -11.67 -12.23 6.17
N LEU A 18 -11.25 -11.06 6.65
CA LEU A 18 -12.02 -9.82 6.51
C LEU A 18 -12.25 -9.45 5.04
N GLY A 19 -11.27 -9.69 4.17
CA GLY A 19 -11.42 -9.52 2.72
C GLY A 19 -12.51 -10.41 2.13
N ILE A 20 -12.55 -11.70 2.52
CA ILE A 20 -13.60 -12.63 2.09
C ILE A 20 -14.98 -12.15 2.55
N GLN A 21 -15.10 -11.73 3.82
CA GLN A 21 -16.37 -11.20 4.35
C GLN A 21 -16.78 -9.91 3.65
N ALA A 22 -15.84 -8.99 3.41
CA ALA A 22 -16.09 -7.73 2.72
C ALA A 22 -16.60 -7.96 1.28
N TYR A 23 -16.08 -8.98 0.59
CA TYR A 23 -16.58 -9.39 -0.72
C TYR A 23 -17.99 -9.98 -0.62
N LYS A 24 -18.23 -10.92 0.31
CA LYS A 24 -19.52 -11.59 0.49
C LYS A 24 -20.67 -10.62 0.79
N TYR A 25 -20.40 -9.60 1.61
CA TYR A 25 -21.40 -8.61 2.02
C TYR A 25 -21.36 -7.31 1.21
N GLN A 26 -20.50 -7.24 0.18
CA GLN A 26 -20.29 -6.06 -0.67
C GLN A 26 -20.01 -4.78 0.15
N TRP A 27 -19.19 -4.89 1.20
CA TRP A 27 -18.90 -3.77 2.10
C TRP A 27 -18.25 -2.59 1.37
N LEU A 28 -17.43 -2.87 0.35
CA LEU A 28 -16.79 -1.85 -0.47
C LEU A 28 -17.80 -1.06 -1.32
N ASP A 29 -18.88 -1.70 -1.79
CA ASP A 29 -19.95 -1.02 -2.54
C ASP A 29 -20.78 -0.10 -1.63
N LYS A 30 -20.84 -0.39 -0.33
CA LYS A 30 -21.55 0.41 0.68
C LYS A 30 -20.67 1.48 1.34
N LEU A 31 -19.40 1.59 0.96
CA LEU A 31 -18.48 2.57 1.52
C LEU A 31 -18.94 4.00 1.20
N THR A 32 -19.26 4.76 2.25
CA THR A 32 -19.70 6.17 2.18
C THR A 32 -18.61 7.11 2.68
N VAL A 33 -18.76 8.42 2.41
CA VAL A 33 -17.84 9.48 2.87
C VAL A 33 -17.56 9.39 4.38
N LYS A 34 -18.57 9.05 5.19
CA LYS A 34 -18.45 8.91 6.65
C LYS A 34 -17.41 7.86 7.06
N HIS A 35 -17.30 6.77 6.30
CA HIS A 35 -16.31 5.73 6.58
C HIS A 35 -14.90 6.16 6.18
N ALA A 36 -14.79 6.90 5.06
CA ALA A 36 -13.52 7.47 4.63
C ALA A 36 -13.01 8.56 5.60
N SER A 37 -13.89 9.41 6.13
CA SER A 37 -13.51 10.41 7.13
C SER A 37 -13.04 9.76 8.43
N VAL A 38 -13.70 8.68 8.87
CA VAL A 38 -13.24 7.87 10.01
C VAL A 38 -11.86 7.25 9.74
N GLY A 39 -11.60 6.79 8.51
CA GLY A 39 -10.27 6.31 8.09
C GLY A 39 -9.19 7.39 8.17
N ILE A 40 -9.47 8.61 7.69
CA ILE A 40 -8.56 9.77 7.82
C ILE A 40 -8.33 10.10 9.30
N CYS A 41 -9.38 10.13 10.12
CA CYS A 41 -9.23 10.41 11.55
C CYS A 41 -8.35 9.37 12.25
N MET A 42 -8.53 8.07 11.95
CA MET A 42 -7.65 7.02 12.48
C MET A 42 -6.20 7.18 12.03
N TRP A 43 -5.99 7.54 10.76
CA TRP A 43 -4.66 7.77 10.21
C TRP A 43 -3.96 8.97 10.85
N LEU A 44 -4.66 10.11 10.97
CA LEU A 44 -4.15 11.32 11.62
C LEU A 44 -3.87 11.08 13.09
N PHE A 45 -4.77 10.39 13.80
CA PHE A 45 -4.56 10.03 15.20
C PHE A 45 -3.28 9.20 15.36
N ALA A 46 -3.09 8.16 14.53
CA ALA A 46 -1.90 7.34 14.55
C ALA A 46 -0.62 8.14 14.27
N LEU A 47 -0.66 9.07 13.30
CA LEU A 47 0.47 9.94 12.98
C LEU A 47 0.82 10.90 14.11
N ILE A 48 -0.16 11.57 14.70
CA ILE A 48 0.04 12.53 15.79
C ILE A 48 0.61 11.82 17.02
N THR A 49 0.04 10.67 17.39
CA THR A 49 0.55 9.90 18.54
C THR A 49 1.95 9.37 18.30
N MET A 50 2.26 8.90 17.08
CA MET A 50 3.63 8.48 16.71
C MET A 50 4.63 9.63 16.81
N PHE A 51 4.28 10.80 16.25
CA PHE A 51 5.13 11.98 16.30
C PHE A 51 5.40 12.43 17.74
N TYR A 52 4.35 12.45 18.56
CA TYR A 52 4.46 12.81 19.97
C TYR A 52 5.34 11.84 20.77
N LEU A 53 5.13 10.53 20.62
CA LEU A 53 5.91 9.49 21.32
C LEU A 53 7.39 9.52 20.91
N HIS A 54 7.68 9.85 19.65
CA HIS A 54 9.05 10.02 19.17
C HIS A 54 9.69 11.31 19.72
N ALA A 55 8.94 12.41 19.80
CA ALA A 55 9.43 13.69 20.31
C ALA A 55 9.84 13.62 21.80
N ILE A 56 9.15 12.80 22.60
CA ILE A 56 9.47 12.61 24.02
C ILE A 56 10.54 11.53 24.28
N ASN A 57 11.19 10.99 23.23
CA ASN A 57 12.19 9.91 23.30
C ASN A 57 11.75 8.75 24.20
N SER A 58 10.46 8.40 24.17
CA SER A 58 9.94 7.34 25.02
C SER A 58 10.45 5.98 24.56
N GLU A 59 10.93 5.16 25.49
CA GLU A 59 11.31 3.76 25.23
C GLU A 59 10.12 2.95 24.64
N TYR A 60 8.90 3.38 24.95
CA TYR A 60 7.65 2.82 24.41
C TYR A 60 7.37 3.20 22.94
N ALA A 61 8.15 4.11 22.33
CA ALA A 61 7.99 4.49 20.92
C ALA A 61 8.16 3.30 19.97
N SER A 62 9.10 2.39 20.28
CA SER A 62 9.35 1.19 19.45
C SER A 62 8.22 0.16 19.52
N SER A 63 7.63 -0.05 20.71
CA SER A 63 6.53 -1.01 20.90
C SER A 63 5.21 -0.48 20.37
N SER A 64 4.94 0.81 20.58
CA SER A 64 3.74 1.47 20.06
C SER A 64 3.71 1.51 18.53
N TYR A 65 4.87 1.54 17.86
CA TYR A 65 4.98 1.50 16.40
C TYR A 65 4.20 0.34 15.77
N VAL A 66 4.23 -0.85 16.38
CA VAL A 66 3.55 -2.04 15.86
C VAL A 66 2.02 -1.86 15.88
N LEU A 67 1.48 -1.29 16.95
CA LEU A 67 0.03 -1.05 17.10
C LEU A 67 -0.44 0.03 16.13
N PHE A 68 0.23 1.18 16.11
CA PHE A 68 -0.17 2.30 15.27
C PHE A 68 0.01 2.00 13.79
N ARG A 69 0.95 1.14 13.40
CA ARG A 69 1.09 0.66 12.01
C ARG A 69 -0.19 0.00 11.49
N GLY A 70 -0.91 -0.75 12.32
CA GLY A 70 -2.19 -1.34 11.96
C GLY A 70 -3.26 -0.28 11.69
N PHE A 71 -3.39 0.70 12.59
CA PHE A 71 -4.33 1.83 12.42
C PHE A 71 -4.00 2.68 11.18
N THR A 72 -2.72 2.97 10.96
CA THR A 72 -2.25 3.67 9.76
C THR A 72 -2.62 2.90 8.51
N ALA A 73 -2.36 1.58 8.47
CA ALA A 73 -2.64 0.74 7.31
C ALA A 73 -4.14 0.67 7.00
N ILE A 74 -4.98 0.44 8.00
CA ILE A 74 -6.45 0.38 7.84
C ILE A 74 -7.00 1.75 7.42
N GLY A 75 -6.61 2.81 8.12
CA GLY A 75 -7.06 4.17 7.85
C GLY A 75 -6.72 4.63 6.43
N MET A 76 -5.45 4.48 6.03
CA MET A 76 -5.01 4.78 4.65
C MET A 76 -5.77 3.95 3.63
N SER A 77 -5.90 2.64 3.86
CA SER A 77 -6.57 1.75 2.90
C SER A 77 -8.04 2.15 2.69
N MET A 78 -8.78 2.49 3.75
CA MET A 78 -10.17 2.95 3.64
C MET A 78 -10.29 4.23 2.80
N CYS A 79 -9.39 5.19 3.00
CA CYS A 79 -9.41 6.44 2.23
C CYS A 79 -9.06 6.23 0.77
N VAL A 80 -8.01 5.45 0.50
CA VAL A 80 -7.59 5.11 -0.86
C VAL A 80 -8.72 4.36 -1.58
N LEU A 81 -9.34 3.37 -0.93
CA LEU A 81 -10.48 2.63 -1.51
C LEU A 81 -11.65 3.56 -1.84
N TYR A 82 -11.98 4.50 -0.95
CA TYR A 82 -13.04 5.47 -1.22
C TYR A 82 -12.72 6.39 -2.40
N VAL A 83 -11.48 6.91 -2.49
CA VAL A 83 -11.03 7.76 -3.59
C VAL A 83 -11.07 7.00 -4.92
N PHE A 84 -10.53 5.77 -4.96
CA PHE A 84 -10.54 4.94 -6.15
C PHE A 84 -11.97 4.57 -6.59
N LYS A 85 -12.85 4.27 -5.63
CA LYS A 85 -14.27 4.01 -5.91
C LYS A 85 -14.98 5.23 -6.50
N THR A 86 -14.71 6.43 -5.98
CA THR A 86 -15.44 7.64 -6.36
C THR A 86 -14.94 8.23 -7.67
N PHE A 87 -13.62 8.28 -7.88
CA PHE A 87 -13.01 8.97 -9.02
C PHE A 87 -12.56 8.02 -10.14
N PHE A 88 -12.12 6.80 -9.80
CA PHE A 88 -11.44 5.89 -10.72
C PHE A 88 -12.23 4.62 -11.07
N ASN A 89 -13.44 4.45 -10.53
CA ASN A 89 -14.34 3.34 -10.86
C ASN A 89 -15.05 3.54 -12.21
N LYS A 90 -14.29 3.90 -13.24
CA LYS A 90 -14.76 3.99 -14.63
C LYS A 90 -14.29 2.77 -15.38
N ASN A 91 -15.16 2.21 -16.22
CA ASN A 91 -14.92 0.99 -16.98
C ASN A 91 -14.03 1.23 -18.23
N ASN A 92 -12.94 1.98 -18.06
CA ASN A 92 -12.02 2.34 -19.13
C ASN A 92 -10.99 1.22 -19.34
N ASP A 93 -10.48 1.06 -20.56
CA ASP A 93 -9.50 0.02 -20.89
C ASP A 93 -8.20 0.18 -20.09
N TRP A 94 -7.80 1.41 -19.78
CA TRP A 94 -6.69 1.71 -18.88
C TRP A 94 -6.92 1.15 -17.47
N THR A 95 -8.08 1.39 -16.88
CA THR A 95 -8.42 0.88 -15.54
C THR A 95 -8.42 -0.65 -15.53
N LYS A 96 -8.95 -1.30 -16.58
CA LYS A 96 -8.89 -2.77 -16.71
C LYS A 96 -7.46 -3.29 -16.79
N TRP A 97 -6.61 -2.63 -17.57
CA TRP A 97 -5.21 -3.01 -17.71
C TRP A 97 -4.43 -2.83 -16.40
N LEU A 98 -4.61 -1.70 -15.71
CA LEU A 98 -3.99 -1.46 -14.39
C LEU A 98 -4.47 -2.49 -13.36
N SER A 99 -5.77 -2.76 -13.26
CA SER A 99 -6.32 -3.73 -12.30
C SER A 99 -5.77 -5.14 -12.54
N ARG A 100 -5.63 -5.55 -13.81
CA ARG A 100 -5.09 -6.87 -14.16
C ARG A 100 -3.59 -7.00 -13.84
N THR A 101 -2.83 -5.92 -14.03
CA THR A 101 -1.38 -5.92 -13.79
C THR A 101 -1.02 -5.62 -12.34
N ALA A 102 -1.96 -5.13 -11.52
CA ALA A 102 -1.72 -4.70 -10.14
C ALA A 102 -1.11 -5.78 -9.24
N PHE A 103 -1.57 -7.04 -9.34
CA PHE A 103 -1.01 -8.12 -8.54
C PHE A 103 0.43 -8.44 -8.93
N ALA A 104 0.72 -8.51 -10.23
CA ALA A 104 2.09 -8.71 -10.71
C ALA A 104 2.97 -7.51 -10.30
N ALA A 105 2.48 -6.28 -10.45
CA ALA A 105 3.21 -5.08 -10.03
C ALA A 105 3.55 -5.14 -8.54
N TYR A 106 2.63 -5.57 -7.68
CA TYR A 106 2.86 -5.77 -6.24
C TYR A 106 3.97 -6.80 -5.94
N VAL A 107 4.01 -7.92 -6.67
CA VAL A 107 5.05 -8.94 -6.50
C VAL A 107 6.43 -8.44 -6.94
N PHE A 108 6.50 -7.68 -8.04
CA PHE A 108 7.75 -7.22 -8.62
C PHE A 108 8.18 -5.81 -8.16
N GLN A 109 7.36 -5.12 -7.35
CA GLN A 109 7.64 -3.74 -6.92
C GLN A 109 8.97 -3.61 -6.20
N ASP A 110 9.35 -4.62 -5.39
CA ASP A 110 10.57 -4.57 -4.59
C ASP A 110 11.82 -4.55 -5.46
N ILE A 111 11.78 -5.26 -6.60
CA ILE A 111 12.87 -5.29 -7.58
C ILE A 111 12.99 -3.93 -8.28
N ALA A 112 11.86 -3.35 -8.68
CA ALA A 112 11.82 -2.03 -9.30
C ALA A 112 12.34 -0.96 -8.34
N LEU A 113 11.84 -0.96 -7.10
CA LEU A 113 12.23 -0.03 -6.04
C LEU A 113 13.71 -0.13 -5.72
N TYR A 114 14.24 -1.34 -5.52
CA TYR A 114 15.66 -1.56 -5.24
C TYR A 114 16.55 -1.04 -6.38
N SER A 115 16.16 -1.30 -7.63
CA SER A 115 16.92 -0.88 -8.80
C SER A 115 17.00 0.64 -8.93
N VAL A 116 15.86 1.32 -8.80
CA VAL A 116 15.79 2.80 -8.86
C VAL A 116 16.55 3.41 -7.68
N ALA A 117 16.35 2.90 -6.46
CA ALA A 117 17.03 3.40 -5.27
C ALA A 117 18.55 3.27 -5.39
N LYS A 118 19.06 2.16 -5.94
CA LYS A 118 20.50 1.94 -6.13
C LYS A 118 21.11 2.89 -7.16
N ILE A 119 20.39 3.17 -8.25
CA ILE A 119 20.83 4.13 -9.28
C ILE A 119 20.81 5.56 -8.73
N TYR A 120 19.81 5.90 -7.91
CA TYR A 120 19.64 7.23 -7.33
C TYR A 120 20.46 7.47 -6.05
N GLN A 121 21.01 6.40 -5.44
CA GLN A 121 21.85 6.45 -4.25
C GLN A 121 22.94 7.55 -4.25
N PRO A 122 23.72 7.77 -5.33
CA PRO A 122 24.74 8.83 -5.35
C PRO A 122 24.17 10.25 -5.36
N LEU A 123 22.90 10.43 -5.72
CA LEU A 123 22.21 11.73 -5.83
C LEU A 123 21.24 11.97 -4.67
N MET A 124 21.15 11.06 -3.69
CA MET A 124 20.28 11.24 -2.52
C MET A 124 20.75 12.44 -1.69
N THR A 125 20.05 13.56 -1.84
CA THR A 125 20.17 14.74 -0.99
C THR A 125 19.54 14.48 0.39
N GLN A 126 19.92 15.23 1.42
CA GLN A 126 19.46 14.99 2.79
C GLN A 126 17.94 15.23 3.02
N THR A 127 17.23 15.85 2.07
CA THR A 127 15.78 16.09 2.17
C THR A 127 14.98 14.81 1.88
N PRO A 128 14.42 14.13 2.91
CA PRO A 128 13.85 12.79 2.76
C PRO A 128 12.61 12.76 1.85
N LEU A 129 11.85 13.86 1.84
CA LEU A 129 10.65 14.04 1.01
C LEU A 129 10.98 14.03 -0.49
N ILE A 130 12.07 14.68 -0.89
CA ILE A 130 12.47 14.72 -2.30
C ILE A 130 12.89 13.33 -2.76
N ASN A 131 13.70 12.64 -1.96
CA ASN A 131 14.12 11.27 -2.26
C ASN A 131 12.92 10.32 -2.38
N PHE A 132 11.88 10.51 -1.55
CA PHE A 132 10.66 9.72 -1.64
C PHE A 132 9.96 9.88 -2.99
N PHE A 133 9.77 11.11 -3.48
CA PHE A 133 9.12 11.32 -4.77
C PHE A 133 10.00 10.88 -5.94
N VAL A 134 11.29 11.21 -5.90
CA VAL A 134 12.23 10.91 -6.99
C VAL A 134 12.47 9.41 -7.13
N VAL A 135 12.46 8.64 -6.05
CA VAL A 135 12.57 7.17 -6.12
C VAL A 135 11.20 6.54 -6.33
N GLY A 136 10.18 6.97 -5.59
CA GLY A 136 8.87 6.33 -5.54
C GLY A 136 8.11 6.38 -6.86
N ILE A 137 8.01 7.56 -7.48
CA ILE A 137 7.27 7.75 -8.74
C ILE A 137 7.82 6.84 -9.86
N PRO A 138 9.12 6.87 -10.20
CA PRO A 138 9.66 6.00 -11.24
C PRO A 138 9.60 4.53 -10.86
N SER A 139 9.76 4.17 -9.58
CA SER A 139 9.64 2.77 -9.14
C SER A 139 8.26 2.20 -9.43
N VAL A 140 7.19 2.96 -9.17
CA VAL A 140 5.82 2.53 -9.47
C VAL A 140 5.61 2.38 -10.98
N ILE A 141 6.08 3.34 -11.78
CA ILE A 141 5.95 3.28 -13.24
C ILE A 141 6.66 2.05 -13.80
N ILE A 142 7.89 1.78 -13.34
CA ILE A 142 8.68 0.62 -13.77
C ILE A 142 8.00 -0.68 -13.30
N ALA A 143 7.47 -0.73 -12.08
CA ALA A 143 6.76 -1.91 -11.58
C ALA A 143 5.54 -2.27 -12.44
N PHE A 144 4.72 -1.28 -12.82
CA PHE A 144 3.58 -1.50 -13.72
C PHE A 144 4.02 -1.85 -15.15
N ALA A 145 5.11 -1.26 -15.65
CA ALA A 145 5.65 -1.61 -16.96
C ALA A 145 6.13 -3.08 -17.00
N LEU A 146 6.89 -3.51 -15.99
CA LEU A 146 7.35 -4.89 -15.84
C LEU A 146 6.16 -5.85 -15.70
N ALA A 147 5.18 -5.51 -14.86
CA ALA A 147 3.95 -6.29 -14.71
C ALA A 147 3.19 -6.44 -16.02
N GLY A 148 3.11 -5.37 -16.82
CA GLY A 148 2.49 -5.39 -18.14
C GLY A 148 3.17 -6.35 -19.12
N VAL A 149 4.50 -6.45 -19.08
CA VAL A 149 5.27 -7.41 -19.89
C VAL A 149 5.03 -8.85 -19.41
N ILE A 150 5.04 -9.05 -18.09
CA ILE A 150 4.87 -10.38 -17.48
C ILE A 150 3.46 -10.93 -17.74
N CYS A 151 2.42 -10.12 -17.56
CA CYS A 151 1.03 -10.51 -17.81
C CYS A 151 0.71 -10.77 -19.30
N LYS A 152 1.54 -10.29 -20.23
CA LYS A 152 1.44 -10.65 -21.67
C LYS A 152 2.00 -12.04 -21.98
N THR A 153 2.79 -12.62 -21.08
CA THR A 153 3.44 -13.92 -21.30
C THR A 153 2.43 -15.06 -21.07
N PRO A 154 2.22 -15.98 -22.04
CA PRO A 154 1.07 -16.88 -22.07
C PRO A 154 0.98 -17.88 -20.90
N LYS A 155 2.11 -18.21 -20.24
CA LYS A 155 2.11 -19.13 -19.07
C LYS A 155 1.54 -18.52 -17.78
N PHE A 156 1.54 -17.20 -17.65
CA PHE A 156 1.09 -16.50 -16.43
C PHE A 156 -0.25 -15.79 -16.58
N LYS A 157 -0.80 -15.79 -17.81
CA LYS A 157 -2.08 -15.15 -18.16
C LYS A 157 -3.30 -15.72 -17.41
N ASN A 158 -3.19 -16.95 -16.90
CA ASN A 158 -4.26 -17.66 -16.19
C ASN A 158 -4.11 -17.62 -14.65
N ILE A 159 -3.00 -17.09 -14.13
CA ILE A 159 -2.71 -17.04 -12.69
C ILE A 159 -2.89 -15.60 -12.15
N PHE A 160 -2.75 -14.59 -13.01
CA PHE A 160 -2.93 -13.16 -12.72
C PHE A 160 -4.08 -12.55 -13.52
#